data_AF-A0A9D4G1E5-F1
#
_entry.id   AF-A0A9D4G1E5-F1
#
_cell.length_a   1.000
_cell.length_b   1.000
_cell.length_c   1.000
_cell.angle_alpha   90.00
_cell.angle_beta   90.00
_cell.angle_gamma   90.00
#
_symmetry.space_group_name_H-M   'P 1'
#
loop_
_entity.id
_entity.type
_entity.pdbx_description
1 polymer ?
#
loop_
_entity_poly.entity_id
_entity_poly.type
_entity_poly.pdbx_seq_one_letter_code
_entity_poly.pdbx_strand_id
1 'polypeptide(L)'
;MKSVLRGLTYLGGVPRPYYGLETVYTSIFTYSDGDRVDADNVVILFTSGNSADPVATLQWATTVKSITSHVFVVAMDMILGYNLQELTKWASDSRHVIQPFGATSILKHIPGAITNP
;
A
#
# COMPACT_ATOMS: atom_id res chain seq x y z
N MET A 1 -17.64 4.97 8.06
CA MET A 1 -16.48 4.57 7.21
C MET A 1 -16.78 4.53 5.71
N LYS A 2 -17.84 3.84 5.24
CA LYS A 2 -18.19 3.80 3.79
C LYS A 2 -18.48 5.17 3.13
N SER A 3 -18.81 6.20 3.92
CA SER A 3 -19.15 7.54 3.40
C SER A 3 -17.94 8.35 2.91
N VAL A 4 -16.80 8.27 3.60
CA VAL A 4 -15.62 9.09 3.28
C VAL A 4 -14.93 8.58 2.01
N LEU A 5 -14.83 7.25 1.86
CA LEU A 5 -14.22 6.63 0.68
C LEU A 5 -14.95 6.97 -0.63
N ARG A 6 -16.26 7.20 -0.58
CA ARG A 6 -17.06 7.58 -1.77
C ARG A 6 -16.82 9.02 -2.23
N GLY A 7 -16.32 9.88 -1.34
CA GLY A 7 -16.02 11.28 -1.64
C GLY A 7 -14.61 11.53 -2.17
N LEU A 8 -13.77 10.49 -2.25
CA LEU A 8 -12.41 10.62 -2.77
C LEU A 8 -12.46 10.87 -4.28
N THR A 9 -11.76 11.91 -4.72
CA THR A 9 -11.62 12.24 -6.14
C THR A 9 -10.27 11.76 -6.65
N TYR A 10 -10.26 11.07 -7.78
CA TYR A 10 -9.02 10.71 -8.44
C TYR A 10 -8.32 11.97 -8.96
N LEU A 11 -7.08 12.19 -8.53
CA LEU A 11 -6.33 13.42 -8.85
C LEU A 11 -5.49 13.30 -10.13
N GLY A 12 -5.34 12.10 -10.69
CA GLY A 12 -4.46 11.87 -11.85
C GLY A 12 -2.97 12.00 -11.53
N GLY A 13 -2.16 12.06 -12.60
CA GLY A 13 -0.72 12.31 -12.53
C GLY A 13 0.16 11.05 -12.55
N VAL A 14 1.48 11.28 -12.43
CA VAL A 14 2.48 10.21 -12.33
C VAL A 14 2.45 9.63 -10.91
N PRO A 15 2.51 8.30 -10.72
CA PRO A 15 2.48 7.70 -9.38
C PRO A 15 3.64 8.20 -8.52
N ARG A 16 3.33 8.71 -7.33
CA ARG A 16 4.31 9.18 -6.32
C ARG A 16 4.07 8.50 -4.96
N PRO A 17 4.28 7.16 -4.84
CA PRO A 17 3.97 6.44 -3.60
C PRO A 17 4.79 6.93 -2.39
N TYR A 18 5.96 7.51 -2.64
CA TYR A 18 6.83 8.06 -1.58
C TYR A 18 6.13 9.12 -0.71
N TYR A 19 5.25 9.97 -1.27
CA TYR A 19 4.48 10.93 -0.45
C TYR A 19 3.48 10.23 0.46
N GLY A 20 2.85 9.15 -0.01
CA GLY A 20 1.94 8.36 0.81
C GLY A 20 2.67 7.66 1.95
N LEU A 21 3.83 7.06 1.66
CA LEU A 21 4.66 6.38 2.65
C LEU A 21 5.25 7.36 3.67
N GLU A 22 5.68 8.55 3.23
CA GLU A 22 6.07 9.65 4.11
C GLU A 22 4.92 10.03 5.04
N THR A 23 3.72 10.27 4.50
CA THR A 23 2.52 10.63 5.27
C THR A 23 2.15 9.56 6.30
N VAL A 24 2.29 8.28 5.93
CA VAL A 24 2.07 7.16 6.87
C VAL A 24 2.95 7.33 8.11
N TYR A 25 4.24 7.60 7.91
CA TYR A 25 5.21 7.73 8.99
C TYR A 25 5.06 9.04 9.78
N THR A 26 4.83 10.15 9.10
CA THR A 26 4.88 11.49 9.71
C THR A 26 3.54 11.97 10.27
N SER A 27 2.41 11.33 9.90
CA SER A 27 1.09 11.82 10.28
C SER A 27 0.01 10.76 10.53
N ILE A 28 0.11 9.54 9.99
CA ILE A 28 -0.96 8.54 10.23
C ILE A 28 -0.64 7.70 11.47
N PHE A 29 0.57 7.15 11.55
CA PHE A 29 1.00 6.34 12.68
C PHE A 29 1.74 7.18 13.72
N THR A 30 1.06 8.21 14.20
CA THR A 30 1.52 9.05 15.30
C THR A 30 0.49 9.00 16.44
N TYR A 31 0.97 9.08 17.67
CA TYR A 31 0.09 9.11 18.84
C TYR A 31 -0.89 10.29 18.80
N SER A 32 -0.45 11.46 18.31
CA SER A 32 -1.29 12.65 18.18
C SER A 32 -2.42 12.50 17.17
N ASP A 33 -2.24 11.65 16.16
CA ASP A 33 -3.21 11.43 15.09
C ASP A 33 -4.06 10.16 15.31
N GLY A 34 -4.00 9.59 16.52
CA GLY A 34 -4.89 8.51 16.97
C GLY A 34 -4.30 7.10 16.84
N ASP A 35 -2.98 6.97 16.65
CA ASP A 35 -2.31 5.68 16.71
C ASP A 35 -2.41 5.07 18.13
N ARG A 36 -2.47 3.75 18.18
CA ARG A 36 -2.66 2.97 19.41
C ARG A 36 -1.48 2.06 19.65
N VAL A 37 -0.77 2.29 20.75
CA VAL A 37 0.42 1.53 21.15
C VAL A 37 0.17 0.03 21.35
N ASP A 38 -1.09 -0.37 21.56
CA ASP A 38 -1.51 -1.76 21.76
C ASP A 38 -2.10 -2.41 20.50
N ALA A 39 -2.08 -1.74 19.35
CA ALA A 39 -2.60 -2.25 18.09
C ALA A 39 -1.53 -2.36 17.00
N ASP A 40 -1.61 -3.39 16.18
CA ASP A 40 -0.72 -3.55 15.03
C ASP A 40 -1.05 -2.54 13.93
N ASN A 41 -0.03 -1.80 13.47
CA ASN A 41 -0.14 -0.92 12.32
C ASN A 41 -0.10 -1.72 11.02
N VAL A 42 -1.00 -1.45 10.09
CA VAL A 42 -1.08 -2.14 8.79
C VAL A 42 -1.17 -1.14 7.65
N VAL A 43 -0.32 -1.28 6.64
CA VAL A 43 -0.31 -0.45 5.43
C VAL A 43 -0.73 -1.29 4.24
N ILE A 44 -1.69 -0.79 3.47
CA ILE A 44 -2.07 -1.38 2.18
C ILE A 44 -1.89 -0.31 1.10
N LEU A 45 -0.83 -0.43 0.32
CA LEU A 45 -0.48 0.49 -0.76
C LEU A 45 -1.05 -0.02 -2.08
N PHE A 46 -2.00 0.71 -2.66
CA PHE A 46 -2.49 0.48 -4.01
C PHE A 46 -1.72 1.34 -5.01
N THR A 47 -1.12 0.73 -6.02
CA THR A 47 -0.26 1.44 -6.98
C THR A 47 -0.26 0.75 -8.34
N SER A 48 -0.03 1.50 -9.43
CA SER A 48 0.31 0.93 -10.74
C SER A 48 1.78 0.47 -10.82
N GLY A 49 2.59 0.76 -9.78
CA GLY A 49 3.91 0.17 -9.55
C GLY A 49 5.10 0.88 -10.19
N ASN A 50 4.88 1.88 -11.06
CA ASN A 50 5.94 2.69 -11.64
C ASN A 50 6.05 4.02 -10.89
N SER A 51 6.97 4.11 -9.92
CA SER A 51 7.17 5.34 -9.15
C SER A 51 7.88 6.42 -9.97
N ALA A 52 7.46 7.68 -9.79
CA ALA A 52 8.19 8.84 -10.29
C ALA A 52 9.57 9.00 -9.64
N ASP A 53 9.75 8.48 -8.42
CA ASP A 53 11.01 8.49 -7.70
C ASP A 53 11.22 7.15 -6.95
N PRO A 54 11.82 6.15 -7.63
CA PRO A 54 12.12 4.84 -7.05
C PRO A 54 12.99 4.90 -5.79
N VAL A 55 13.95 5.83 -5.74
CA VAL A 55 14.91 5.95 -4.64
C VAL A 55 14.20 6.46 -3.38
N ALA A 56 13.44 7.55 -3.50
CA ALA A 56 12.65 8.08 -2.40
C ALA A 56 11.59 7.07 -1.93
N THR A 57 10.99 6.32 -2.86
CA THR A 57 9.98 5.31 -2.52
C THR A 57 10.60 4.17 -1.73
N LEU A 58 11.78 3.69 -2.12
CA LEU A 58 12.51 2.68 -1.37
C LEU A 58 12.92 3.16 0.02
N GLN A 59 13.41 4.40 0.13
CA GLN A 59 13.80 5.00 1.40
C GLN A 59 12.60 5.03 2.35
N TRP A 60 11.47 5.61 1.94
CA TRP A 60 10.29 5.72 2.80
C TRP A 60 9.65 4.37 3.08
N ALA A 61 9.67 3.42 2.15
CA ALA A 61 9.20 2.06 2.42
C ALA A 61 10.06 1.37 3.50
N THR A 62 11.38 1.61 3.49
CA THR A 62 12.29 1.10 4.53
C THR A 62 11.98 1.73 5.89
N THR A 63 11.72 3.03 5.92
CA THR A 63 11.32 3.75 7.13
C THR A 63 9.98 3.25 7.69
N VAL A 64 8.96 3.05 6.85
CA VAL A 64 7.67 2.50 7.29
C VAL A 64 7.84 1.07 7.82
N LYS A 65 8.71 0.26 7.19
CA LYS A 65 9.01 -1.10 7.67
C LYS A 65 9.73 -1.15 9.01
N SER A 66 10.36 -0.06 9.45
CA SER A 66 10.94 -0.03 10.81
C SER A 66 9.90 0.21 11.90
N ILE A 67 8.68 0.63 11.55
CA ILE A 67 7.57 0.84 12.50
C ILE A 67 6.43 -0.18 12.35
N THR A 68 6.37 -0.93 11.25
CA THR A 68 5.43 -2.04 11.07
C THR A 68 5.97 -3.14 10.17
N SER A 69 5.65 -4.40 10.52
CA SER A 69 5.93 -5.57 9.67
C SER A 69 4.82 -5.87 8.67
N HIS A 70 3.74 -5.08 8.60
CA HIS A 70 2.55 -5.37 7.80
C HIS A 70 2.33 -4.36 6.68
N VAL A 71 3.23 -4.34 5.69
CA VAL A 71 3.16 -3.50 4.50
C VAL A 71 2.82 -4.36 3.28
N PHE A 72 1.59 -4.21 2.80
CA PHE A 72 1.07 -4.87 1.60
C PHE A 72 1.11 -3.92 0.41
N VAL A 73 1.55 -4.40 -0.75
CA VAL A 73 1.59 -3.64 -2.00
C VAL A 73 0.70 -4.32 -3.01
N VAL A 74 -0.33 -3.63 -3.46
CA VAL A 74 -1.30 -4.09 -4.44
C VAL A 74 -1.02 -3.41 -5.78
N ALA A 75 -0.53 -4.20 -6.75
CA ALA A 75 -0.15 -3.73 -8.07
C ALA A 75 -1.36 -3.75 -9.02
N MET A 76 -1.96 -2.61 -9.34
CA MET A 76 -3.24 -2.54 -10.05
C MET A 76 -3.13 -2.45 -11.58
N ASP A 77 -1.94 -2.28 -12.14
CA ASP A 77 -1.76 -2.12 -13.58
C ASP A 77 -1.14 -3.37 -14.22
N MET A 78 -1.90 -4.02 -15.11
CA MET A 78 -1.43 -5.20 -15.86
C MET A 78 -1.04 -4.86 -17.30
N ILE A 79 -1.34 -3.65 -17.78
CA ILE A 79 -1.24 -3.28 -19.19
C ILE A 79 0.11 -2.64 -19.48
N LEU A 80 0.54 -1.69 -18.65
CA LEU A 80 1.83 -1.02 -18.81
C LEU A 80 3.00 -1.79 -18.18
N GLY A 81 2.68 -2.78 -17.35
CA GLY A 81 3.66 -3.53 -16.56
C GLY A 81 4.20 -2.71 -15.38
N TYR A 82 4.58 -3.42 -14.33
CA TYR A 82 5.26 -2.87 -13.16
C TYR A 82 6.58 -3.61 -12.92
N ASN A 83 7.51 -2.95 -12.24
CA ASN A 83 8.75 -3.59 -11.81
C ASN A 83 8.52 -4.40 -10.54
N LEU A 84 8.32 -5.72 -10.70
CA LEU A 84 8.09 -6.61 -9.54
C LEU A 84 9.24 -6.58 -8.53
N GLN A 85 10.49 -6.39 -8.98
CA GLN A 85 11.63 -6.29 -8.06
C GLN A 85 11.61 -4.99 -7.25
N GLU A 86 10.95 -3.96 -7.74
CA GLU A 86 10.79 -2.70 -7.02
C GLU A 86 9.65 -2.82 -6.00
N LEU A 87 8.51 -3.39 -6.40
CA LEU A 87 7.36 -3.62 -5.52
C LEU A 87 7.69 -4.49 -4.31
N THR A 88 8.48 -5.55 -4.50
CA THR A 88 8.90 -6.43 -3.40
C THR A 88 9.79 -5.72 -2.39
N LYS A 89 10.51 -4.66 -2.80
CA LYS A 89 11.29 -3.85 -1.86
C LYS A 89 10.43 -2.88 -1.06
N TRP A 90 9.25 -2.52 -1.57
CA TRP A 90 8.31 -1.68 -0.84
C TRP A 90 7.47 -2.45 0.17
N ALA A 91 7.09 -3.68 -0.19
CA ALA A 91 6.38 -4.58 0.70
C ALA A 91 7.27 -5.12 1.84
N SER A 92 6.65 -5.67 2.87
CA SER A 92 7.35 -6.36 3.97
C SER A 92 8.14 -7.56 3.46
N ASP A 93 7.53 -8.40 2.63
CA ASP A 93 8.18 -9.49 1.90
C ASP A 93 7.48 -9.75 0.56
N SER A 94 7.99 -10.70 -0.23
CA SER A 94 7.46 -11.02 -1.56
C SER A 94 6.02 -11.56 -1.56
N ARG A 95 5.54 -12.15 -0.46
CA ARG A 95 4.15 -12.62 -0.31
C ARG A 95 3.17 -11.48 -0.04
N HIS A 96 3.69 -10.32 0.36
CA HIS A 96 2.92 -9.11 0.60
C HIS A 96 2.77 -8.24 -0.66
N VAL A 97 3.24 -8.74 -1.82
CA VAL A 97 2.91 -8.14 -3.12
C VAL A 97 1.71 -8.88 -3.72
N ILE A 98 0.62 -8.18 -3.91
CA ILE A 98 -0.63 -8.71 -4.46
C ILE A 98 -0.80 -8.20 -5.88
N GLN A 99 -1.00 -9.12 -6.82
CA GLN A 99 -1.26 -8.86 -8.22
C GLN A 99 -2.70 -9.26 -8.52
N PRO A 100 -3.67 -8.33 -8.49
CA PRO A 100 -5.04 -8.66 -8.78
C PRO A 100 -5.23 -8.90 -10.28
N PHE A 101 -5.54 -10.14 -10.65
CA PHE A 101 -6.23 -10.45 -11.90
C PHE A 101 -7.72 -10.09 -11.71
N GLY A 102 -8.10 -8.84 -11.99
CA GLY A 102 -9.46 -8.33 -11.80
C GLY A 102 -9.81 -7.92 -10.35
N ALA A 103 -10.97 -7.27 -10.16
CA ALA A 103 -11.31 -6.58 -8.91
C ALA A 103 -11.48 -7.49 -7.66
N THR A 104 -11.65 -8.81 -7.83
CA THR A 104 -11.98 -9.75 -6.73
C THR A 104 -10.80 -10.59 -6.25
N SER A 105 -9.68 -10.62 -6.97
CA SER A 105 -8.54 -11.48 -6.63
C SER A 105 -7.75 -11.01 -5.40
N ILE A 106 -7.92 -9.75 -4.98
CA ILE A 106 -7.39 -9.23 -3.71
C ILE A 106 -7.99 -9.98 -2.52
N LEU A 107 -9.28 -10.33 -2.57
CA LEU A 107 -9.98 -11.00 -1.48
C LEU A 107 -9.38 -12.36 -1.14
N LYS A 108 -8.76 -13.04 -2.12
CA LYS A 108 -8.11 -14.34 -1.93
C LYS A 108 -6.85 -14.28 -1.06
N HIS A 109 -6.31 -13.09 -0.83
CA HIS A 109 -5.07 -12.87 -0.07
C HIS A 109 -5.33 -12.38 1.37
N ILE A 110 -6.60 -12.19 1.76
CA ILE A 110 -7.00 -11.80 3.11
C ILE A 110 -7.60 -13.02 3.81
N PRO A 111 -6.94 -13.59 4.84
CA PRO A 111 -7.49 -14.70 5.61
C PRO A 111 -8.87 -14.36 6.17
N GLY A 112 -9.87 -15.20 5.89
CA GLY A 112 -11.25 -15.00 6.38
C GLY A 112 -12.14 -14.11 5.50
N ALA A 113 -11.67 -13.66 4.33
CA ALA A 113 -12.54 -12.98 3.38
C ALA A 113 -13.64 -13.94 2.85
N ILE A 114 -14.90 -13.57 3.05
CA ILE A 114 -16.05 -14.31 2.50
C ILE A 114 -16.02 -14.15 0.96
N THR A 115 -15.55 -15.18 0.28
CA THR A 115 -15.73 -15.34 -1.17
C THR A 115 -17.09 -15.97 -1.41
N ASN A 116 -18.17 -15.19 -1.41
CA ASN A 116 -19.44 -15.71 -1.92
C ASN A 116 -19.41 -15.64 -3.46
N PRO A 117 -19.88 -16.69 -4.15
CA PRO A 117 -19.89 -16.78 -5.60
C PRO A 117 -20.82 -15.75 -6.27
#